data_AF-A0A2N1URR9-F1
#
_entry.id   AF-A0A2N1URR9-F1
#
_cell.length_a   1.000
_cell.length_b   1.000
_cell.length_c   1.000
_cell.angle_alpha   90.00
_cell.angle_beta   90.00
_cell.angle_gamma   90.00
#
_symmetry.space_group_name_H-M   'P 1'
#
loop_
_entity.id
_entity.type
_entity.pdbx_description
1 polymer ?
#
loop_
_entity_poly.entity_id
_entity_poly.type
_entity_poly.pdbx_seq_one_letter_code
_entity_poly.pdbx_strand_id
1 'polypeptide(L)' 'RKKGDELILTIGNVRRSIILPTTLALLEPIGADFRHGELVIRFK' A
#
# COMPACT_ATOMS: atom_id res chain seq x y z
N ARG A 1 4.59 -1.57 3.13
CA ARG A 1 5.91 -1.43 2.45
C ARG A 1 5.72 -1.67 0.95
N LYS A 2 6.38 -0.92 0.06
CA LYS A 2 6.38 -1.17 -1.40
C LYS A 2 7.66 -1.88 -1.84
N LYS A 3 7.58 -2.76 -2.84
CA LYS A 3 8.71 -3.45 -3.48
C LYS A 3 8.43 -3.56 -4.98
N GLY A 4 9.06 -2.70 -5.79
CA GLY A 4 8.70 -2.58 -7.20
C GLY A 4 7.22 -2.23 -7.34
N ASP A 5 6.48 -3.10 -8.02
CA ASP A 5 5.05 -2.94 -8.29
C ASP A 5 4.17 -3.58 -7.20
N GLU A 6 4.79 -4.14 -6.17
CA GLU A 6 4.09 -4.86 -5.09
C GLU A 6 3.93 -3.99 -3.85
N LEU A 7 2.70 -3.90 -3.34
CA LEU A 7 2.39 -3.34 -2.04
C LEU A 7 2.18 -4.46 -1.01
N ILE A 8 3.08 -4.52 -0.04
CA ILE A 8 3.04 -5.49 1.06
C ILE A 8 2.44 -4.80 2.29
N LEU A 9 1.31 -5.34 2.74
CA LEU A 9 0.59 -4.95 3.94
C LEU A 9 0.79 -6.00 5.02
N THR A 10 1.12 -5.56 6.23
CA THR A 10 1.17 -6.43 7.42
C THR A 10 0.25 -5.84 8.46
N ILE A 11 -0.78 -6.58 8.86
CA ILE A 11 -1.75 -6.20 9.88
C ILE A 11 -1.79 -7.33 10.91
N GLY A 12 -1.20 -7.11 12.09
CA GLY A 12 -1.00 -8.16 13.07
C GLY A 12 -0.17 -9.32 12.50
N ASN A 13 -0.73 -10.53 12.53
CA ASN A 13 -0.15 -11.74 11.95
C ASN A 13 -0.53 -11.99 10.49
N VAL A 14 -1.36 -11.12 9.89
CA VAL A 14 -1.80 -11.24 8.50
C VAL A 14 -0.86 -10.46 7.60
N ARG A 15 -0.28 -11.14 6.60
CA ARG A 15 0.48 -10.51 5.53
C ARG A 15 -0.31 -10.63 4.23
N ARG A 16 -0.59 -9.50 3.60
CA ARG A 16 -1.23 -9.43 2.28
C ARG A 16 -0.31 -8.73 1.29
N SER A 17 -0.23 -9.28 0.09
CA SER A 17 0.40 -8.64 -1.04
C SER A 17 -0.66 -8.18 -2.05
N ILE A 18 -0.46 -6.99 -2.61
CA ILE A 18 -1.30 -6.40 -3.63
C ILE A 18 -0.39 -5.95 -4.77
N ILE A 19 -0.67 -6.41 -5.99
CA ILE A 19 -0.01 -5.88 -7.20
C ILE A 19 -0.65 -4.54 -7.53
N LEU A 20 0.17 -3.50 -7.59
CA LEU A 20 -0.28 -2.16 -7.94
C LEU A 20 -0.45 -2.04 -9.46
N PRO A 21 -1.46 -1.27 -9.93
CA PRO A 21 -1.49 -0.85 -11.31
C PRO A 21 -0.26 0.01 -11.64
N THR A 22 0.14 0.03 -12.91
CA THR A 22 1.34 0.73 -13.41
C THR A 22 1.37 2.21 -13.00
N THR A 23 0.22 2.87 -12.95
CA THR A 23 0.08 4.27 -12.52
C THR A 23 0.47 4.53 -11.07
N LEU A 24 0.33 3.55 -10.18
CA LEU A 24 0.71 3.65 -8.76
C LEU A 24 2.06 2.98 -8.48
N ALA A 25 2.44 2.00 -9.30
CA ALA A 25 3.71 1.29 -9.19
C ALA A 25 4.93 2.21 -9.40
N LEU A 26 4.78 3.27 -10.19
CA LEU A 26 5.83 4.27 -10.42
C LEU A 26 5.94 5.32 -9.32
N LEU A 27 4.97 5.38 -8.41
CA LEU A 27 4.87 6.42 -7.40
C LEU A 27 5.40 5.96 -6.04
N GLU A 28 5.87 6.91 -5.24
CA GLU A 28 6.35 6.63 -3.89
C GLU A 28 5.23 6.85 -2.87
N PRO A 29 4.99 5.90 -1.94
CA PRO A 29 3.99 6.08 -0.89
C PRO A 29 4.46 7.17 0.08
N ILE A 30 3.61 8.18 0.29
CA ILE A 30 3.90 9.35 1.13
C ILE A 30 3.23 9.30 2.50
N GLY A 31 2.30 8.38 2.69
CA GLY A 31 1.63 8.22 3.96
C GLY A 31 0.55 7.16 3.90
N ALA A 32 0.17 6.69 5.07
CA ALA A 32 -0.94 5.77 5.28
C ALA A 32 -1.79 6.28 6.44
N ASP A 33 -3.10 6.11 6.33
CA ASP A 33 -4.07 6.49 7.36
C ASP A 33 -5.16 5.43 7.44
N PHE A 34 -5.65 5.15 8.64
CA PHE A 34 -6.73 4.19 8.87
C PHE A 34 -7.96 4.91 9.38
N ARG A 35 -9.00 4.96 8.55
CA ARG A 35 -10.22 5.73 8.84
C ARG A 35 -11.45 4.97 8.35
N HIS A 36 -12.49 4.96 9.16
CA HIS A 36 -13.76 4.28 8.87
C HIS A 36 -13.61 2.79 8.49
N GLY A 37 -12.63 2.08 9.06
CA GLY A 37 -12.39 0.67 8.76
C GLY A 37 -11.56 0.43 7.49
N GLU A 38 -11.12 1.50 6.81
CA GLU A 38 -10.35 1.43 5.58
C GLU A 38 -8.92 1.90 5.78
N LEU A 39 -7.98 1.18 5.19
CA LEU A 39 -6.58 1.61 5.08
C LEU A 39 -6.40 2.41 3.80
N VAL A 40 -6.16 3.72 3.94
CA VAL A 40 -5.92 4.64 2.83
C VAL A 40 -4.42 4.91 2.71
N ILE A 41 -3.84 4.62 1.56
CA ILE A 41 -2.42 4.87 1.27
C ILE A 41 -2.32 5.91 0.16
N ARG A 42 -1.55 6.96 0.43
CA ARG A 42 -1.33 8.07 -0.49
C ARG A 42 0.01 7.89 -1.20
N PHE A 43 0.04 8.21 -2.49
CA PHE A 43 1.21 8.14 -3.35
C PHE A 43 1.48 9.54 -3.93
N LYS A 44 2.75 9.86 -4.21
CA LYS A 44 3.17 11.06 -4.96
C LYS A 44 3.97 10.68 -6.19
#